data_AF-A0A543FZQ6-F1
#
_entry.id   AF-A0A543FZQ6-F1
#
_cell.length_a   1.000
_cell.length_b   1.000
_cell.length_c   1.000
_cell.angle_alpha   90.00
_cell.angle_beta   90.00
_cell.angle_gamma   90.00
#
_symmetry.space_group_name_H-M   'P 1'
#
loop_
_entity.id
_entity.type
_entity.pdbx_description
1 polymer ?
#
loop_
_entity_poly.entity_id
_entity_poly.type
_entity_poly.pdbx_seq_one_letter_code
_entity_poly.pdbx_strand_id
1 'polypeptide(L)'
;MRQYIWTGLLLTTVFFSCQNNNETLIIEKEKAAQRNEVIFKNINKAWFFEKQQNNLTSRNLTNTWTEWRIFLNELEQKPKSTIGAFQQKAKNLSKKSADLNQNIPEKWATTAIKSRIMVLITVINSLDLYIHLNPIPDKKVVAIIAEINKQSIALQDQMDEIEIKTKIQAEAGEGDLIKMLDPSRAVPTLSSDTLIKKH
;
A
#
# COMPACT_ATOMS: atom_id res chain seq x y z
N MET A 1 60.64 -18.59 -45.19
CA MET A 1 59.56 -17.71 -45.71
C MET A 1 58.14 -18.24 -45.50
N ARG A 2 57.90 -19.57 -45.43
CA ARG A 2 56.55 -20.16 -45.30
C ARG A 2 55.89 -20.04 -43.89
N GLN A 3 56.68 -19.87 -42.83
CA GLN A 3 56.20 -19.73 -41.44
C GLN A 3 55.67 -18.33 -41.09
N TYR A 4 56.27 -17.27 -41.65
CA TYR A 4 55.86 -15.88 -41.37
C TYR A 4 54.51 -15.50 -42.00
N ILE A 5 54.08 -16.26 -43.02
CA ILE A 5 52.79 -16.07 -43.70
C ILE A 5 51.64 -16.53 -42.80
N TRP A 6 51.83 -17.61 -42.04
CA TRP A 6 50.83 -18.13 -41.10
C TRP A 6 50.69 -17.27 -39.84
N THR A 7 51.79 -16.72 -39.33
CA THR A 7 51.75 -15.80 -38.18
C THR A 7 51.19 -14.43 -38.54
N GLY A 8 51.37 -13.97 -39.79
CA GLY A 8 50.74 -12.74 -40.29
C GLY A 8 49.23 -12.84 -40.49
N LEU A 9 48.72 -14.01 -40.90
CA LEU A 9 47.29 -14.24 -41.15
C LEU A 9 46.46 -14.34 -39.85
N LEU A 10 47.06 -14.81 -38.75
CA LEU A 10 46.36 -14.93 -37.47
C LEU A 10 46.11 -13.55 -36.81
N LEU A 11 46.99 -12.56 -37.07
CA LEU A 11 46.93 -11.25 -36.42
C LEU A 11 45.88 -10.30 -37.03
N THR A 12 45.44 -10.54 -38.26
CA THR A 12 44.48 -9.67 -38.97
C THR A 12 43.02 -9.99 -38.66
N THR A 13 42.72 -11.17 -38.11
CA THR A 13 41.33 -11.58 -37.80
C THR A 13 40.79 -11.00 -36.50
N VAL A 14 41.65 -10.50 -35.61
CA VAL A 14 41.23 -9.92 -34.31
C VAL A 14 40.70 -8.49 -34.45
N PHE A 15 41.06 -7.77 -35.52
CA PHE A 15 40.69 -6.36 -35.70
C PHE A 15 39.31 -6.13 -36.36
N PHE A 16 38.71 -7.14 -37.01
CA PHE A 16 37.42 -6.99 -37.71
C PHE A 16 36.18 -7.32 -36.85
N SER A 17 36.34 -7.71 -35.58
CA SER A 17 35.23 -8.20 -34.75
C SER A 17 34.43 -7.12 -33.97
N CYS A 18 34.61 -5.82 -34.24
CA CYS A 18 34.17 -4.76 -33.32
C CYS A 18 33.39 -3.58 -33.94
N GLN A 19 32.62 -3.78 -35.02
CA GLN A 19 31.88 -2.68 -35.66
C GLN A 19 30.36 -2.86 -35.81
N ASN A 20 29.80 -4.05 -35.56
CA ASN A 20 28.38 -4.34 -35.86
C ASN A 20 27.40 -4.12 -34.69
N ASN A 21 27.88 -3.63 -33.53
CA ASN A 21 27.11 -3.65 -32.28
C ASN A 21 26.44 -2.30 -31.97
N ASN A 22 26.86 -1.21 -32.62
CA ASN A 22 26.43 0.14 -32.24
C ASN A 22 25.03 0.48 -32.78
N GLU A 23 24.72 0.09 -34.02
CA GLU A 23 23.41 0.35 -34.64
C GLU A 23 22.28 -0.42 -33.95
N THR A 24 22.53 -1.68 -33.60
CA THR A 24 21.57 -2.53 -32.86
C THR A 24 21.28 -1.98 -31.47
N LEU A 25 22.31 -1.51 -30.75
CA LEU A 25 22.15 -0.84 -29.45
C LEU A 25 21.34 0.46 -29.52
N ILE A 26 21.49 1.26 -30.58
CA ILE A 26 20.71 2.49 -30.77
C ILE A 26 19.23 2.15 -30.98
N ILE A 27 18.94 1.15 -31.82
CA ILE A 27 17.57 0.68 -32.07
C ILE A 27 16.93 0.13 -30.79
N GLU A 28 17.68 -0.62 -29.97
CA GLU A 28 17.18 -1.12 -28.68
C GLU A 28 16.88 -0.02 -27.68
N LYS A 29 17.74 1.02 -27.60
CA LYS A 29 17.53 2.20 -26.76
C LYS A 29 16.30 2.98 -27.20
N GLU A 30 16.10 3.17 -28.49
CA GLU A 30 14.94 3.87 -29.02
C GLU A 30 13.64 3.10 -28.72
N LYS A 31 13.62 1.79 -28.97
CA LYS A 31 12.49 0.93 -28.60
C LYS A 31 12.22 0.95 -27.10
N ALA A 32 13.26 0.96 -26.26
CA ALA A 32 13.10 1.07 -24.82
C ALA A 32 12.51 2.42 -24.41
N ALA A 33 12.94 3.53 -25.04
CA ALA A 33 12.40 4.86 -24.80
C ALA A 33 10.91 4.95 -25.17
N GLN A 34 10.51 4.44 -26.33
CA GLN A 34 9.11 4.40 -26.77
C GLN A 34 8.23 3.60 -25.80
N ARG A 35 8.71 2.43 -25.33
CA ARG A 35 7.99 1.64 -24.31
C ARG A 35 7.85 2.40 -23.00
N ASN A 36 8.93 3.04 -22.54
CA ASN A 36 8.93 3.83 -21.31
C ASN A 36 7.98 5.03 -21.39
N GLU A 37 7.82 5.64 -22.56
CA GLU A 37 6.87 6.73 -22.78
C GLU A 37 5.42 6.27 -22.61
N VAL A 38 5.05 5.10 -23.16
CA VAL A 38 3.71 4.51 -23.00
C VAL A 38 3.44 4.19 -21.54
N ILE A 39 4.39 3.51 -20.88
CA ILE A 39 4.32 3.19 -19.44
C ILE A 39 4.13 4.47 -18.62
N PHE A 40 4.93 5.50 -18.91
CA PHE A 40 4.84 6.80 -18.27
C PHE A 40 3.46 7.43 -18.44
N LYS A 41 2.93 7.48 -19.67
CA LYS A 41 1.60 8.05 -19.94
C LYS A 41 0.50 7.34 -19.16
N ASN A 42 0.54 6.01 -19.11
CA ASN A 42 -0.45 5.20 -18.40
C ASN A 42 -0.39 5.44 -16.89
N ILE A 43 0.79 5.37 -16.30
CA ILE A 43 0.98 5.62 -14.85
C ILE A 43 0.62 7.08 -14.53
N ASN A 44 1.11 8.04 -15.30
CA ASN A 44 0.85 9.47 -15.07
C ASN A 44 -0.64 9.80 -15.13
N LYS A 45 -1.40 9.20 -16.05
CA LYS A 45 -2.85 9.38 -16.13
C LYS A 45 -3.56 8.78 -14.92
N ALA A 46 -3.13 7.61 -14.46
CA ALA A 46 -3.75 6.92 -13.34
C ALA A 46 -3.35 7.46 -11.96
N TRP A 47 -2.23 8.18 -11.86
CA TRP A 47 -1.71 8.73 -10.60
C TRP A 47 -2.57 9.90 -10.09
N PHE A 48 -3.72 9.54 -9.57
CA PHE A 48 -4.70 10.41 -8.96
C PHE A 48 -5.24 9.73 -7.72
N PHE A 49 -5.04 10.36 -6.57
CA PHE A 49 -5.56 9.90 -5.29
C PHE A 49 -6.69 10.84 -4.87
N GLU A 50 -7.87 10.27 -4.63
CA GLU A 50 -9.04 11.06 -4.27
C GLU A 50 -8.83 11.77 -2.93
N LYS A 51 -9.20 13.05 -2.85
CA LYS A 51 -9.11 13.83 -1.61
C LYS A 51 -10.22 13.40 -0.67
N GLN A 52 -9.86 12.75 0.43
CA GLN A 52 -10.83 12.13 1.34
C GLN A 52 -11.33 13.07 2.46
N GLN A 53 -11.28 14.39 2.25
CA GLN A 53 -11.54 15.39 3.31
C GLN A 53 -13.02 15.77 3.50
N ASN A 54 -13.96 14.90 3.13
CA ASN A 54 -15.37 15.30 3.00
C ASN A 54 -16.12 15.37 4.35
N ASN A 55 -15.72 14.57 5.35
CA ASN A 55 -16.36 14.51 6.65
C ASN A 55 -15.58 15.29 7.75
N LEU A 56 -16.21 15.51 8.91
CA LEU A 56 -15.59 16.23 10.04
C LEU A 56 -14.51 15.38 10.75
N THR A 57 -14.65 14.06 10.76
CA THR A 57 -13.74 13.11 11.40
C THR A 57 -12.36 13.14 10.74
N SER A 58 -12.28 13.03 9.42
CA SER A 58 -11.08 13.09 8.59
C SER A 58 -10.34 14.43 8.76
N ARG A 59 -11.07 15.54 8.90
CA ARG A 59 -10.45 16.85 9.21
C ARG A 59 -9.83 16.87 10.60
N ASN A 60 -10.54 16.37 11.62
CA ASN A 60 -10.02 16.30 13.00
C ASN A 60 -8.84 15.31 13.13
N LEU A 61 -8.88 14.20 12.41
CA LEU A 61 -7.80 13.21 12.30
C LEU A 61 -6.52 13.84 11.75
N THR A 62 -6.65 14.68 10.72
CA THR A 62 -5.51 15.39 10.12
C THR A 62 -4.83 16.34 11.13
N ASN A 63 -5.55 16.81 12.15
CA ASN A 63 -5.00 17.68 13.19
C ASN A 63 -4.37 16.90 14.36
N THR A 64 -4.84 15.68 14.63
CA THR A 64 -4.48 14.90 15.83
C THR A 64 -3.48 13.79 15.56
N TRP A 65 -3.50 13.22 14.34
CA TRP A 65 -2.63 12.11 13.95
C TRP A 65 -1.66 12.56 12.86
N THR A 66 -0.43 12.84 13.27
CA THR A 66 0.58 13.49 12.41
C THR A 66 0.99 12.59 11.24
N GLU A 67 1.15 11.29 11.47
CA GLU A 67 1.54 10.29 10.47
C GLU A 67 0.48 10.19 9.37
N TRP A 68 -0.81 10.21 9.74
CA TRP A 68 -1.91 10.25 8.80
C TRP A 68 -1.88 11.50 7.92
N ARG A 69 -1.69 12.69 8.53
CA ARG A 69 -1.54 13.93 7.76
C ARG A 69 -0.36 13.90 6.79
N ILE A 70 0.81 13.43 7.25
CA ILE A 70 2.00 13.32 6.41
C ILE A 70 1.76 12.35 5.25
N PHE A 71 1.11 11.22 5.52
CA PHE A 71 0.74 10.23 4.52
C PHE A 71 -0.21 10.82 3.46
N LEU A 72 -1.28 11.50 3.87
CA LEU A 72 -2.20 12.17 2.95
C LEU A 72 -1.51 13.24 2.10
N ASN A 73 -0.64 14.05 2.71
CA ASN A 73 0.14 15.05 1.98
C ASN A 73 1.06 14.40 0.93
N GLU A 74 1.65 13.24 1.24
CA GLU A 74 2.47 12.50 0.29
C GLU A 74 1.61 11.96 -0.86
N LEU A 75 0.41 11.43 -0.59
CA LEU A 75 -0.53 10.95 -1.62
C LEU A 75 -1.01 12.04 -2.56
N GLU A 76 -1.35 13.23 -2.04
CA GLU A 76 -1.89 14.34 -2.84
C GLU A 76 -0.88 14.90 -3.85
N GLN A 77 0.41 14.80 -3.55
CA GLN A 77 1.46 15.36 -4.38
C GLN A 77 1.81 14.43 -5.55
N LYS A 78 1.43 14.84 -6.77
CA LYS A 78 1.85 14.16 -7.99
C LYS A 78 3.35 14.39 -8.28
N PRO A 79 4.14 13.34 -8.54
CA PRO A 79 5.56 13.49 -8.87
C PRO A 79 5.77 14.15 -10.24
N LYS A 80 6.99 14.67 -10.46
CA LYS A 80 7.41 15.26 -11.74
C LYS A 80 7.40 14.20 -12.86
N SER A 81 7.34 14.67 -14.11
CA SER A 81 7.05 13.89 -15.32
C SER A 81 8.09 12.82 -15.75
N THR A 82 8.72 12.09 -14.84
CA THR A 82 9.65 10.98 -15.17
C THR A 82 9.33 9.72 -14.36
N ILE A 83 9.58 8.53 -14.94
CA ILE A 83 9.37 7.23 -14.24
C ILE A 83 10.14 7.17 -12.91
N GLY A 84 11.38 7.65 -12.87
CA GLY A 84 12.19 7.67 -11.65
C GLY A 84 11.57 8.52 -10.53
N ALA A 85 10.85 9.59 -10.87
CA ALA A 85 10.13 10.38 -9.88
C ALA A 85 8.94 9.61 -9.29
N PHE A 86 8.21 8.84 -10.10
CA PHE A 86 7.16 7.95 -9.59
C PHE A 86 7.71 6.83 -8.72
N GLN A 87 8.85 6.24 -9.09
CA GLN A 87 9.56 5.24 -8.28
C GLN A 87 9.95 5.78 -6.91
N GLN A 88 10.58 6.96 -6.87
CA GLN A 88 10.91 7.62 -5.61
C GLN A 88 9.66 7.95 -4.78
N LYS A 89 8.58 8.35 -5.45
CA LYS A 89 7.30 8.64 -4.80
C LYS A 89 6.69 7.39 -4.17
N ALA A 90 6.66 6.27 -4.88
CA ALA A 90 6.16 5.00 -4.35
C ALA A 90 6.97 4.54 -3.11
N LYS A 91 8.30 4.68 -3.17
CA LYS A 91 9.19 4.38 -2.04
C LYS A 91 8.91 5.28 -0.83
N ASN A 92 8.69 6.57 -1.05
CA ASN A 92 8.35 7.50 0.03
C ASN A 92 6.98 7.16 0.64
N LEU A 93 5.98 6.88 -0.21
CA LEU A 93 4.65 6.44 0.22
C LEU A 93 4.72 5.16 1.06
N SER A 94 5.51 4.16 0.65
CA SER A 94 5.72 2.93 1.43
C SER A 94 6.21 3.25 2.84
N LYS A 95 7.23 4.10 2.99
CA LYS A 95 7.73 4.52 4.30
C LYS A 95 6.67 5.24 5.14
N LYS A 96 5.99 6.24 4.56
CA LYS A 96 4.93 7.00 5.26
C LYS A 96 3.74 6.13 5.65
N SER A 97 3.41 5.12 4.84
CA SER A 97 2.36 4.17 5.17
C SER A 97 2.75 3.27 6.35
N ALA A 98 4.02 2.86 6.43
CA ALA A 98 4.51 2.05 7.55
C ALA A 98 4.48 2.84 8.87
N ASP A 99 4.76 4.15 8.82
CA ASP A 99 4.71 5.04 9.98
C ASP A 99 3.30 5.14 10.60
N LEU A 100 2.23 4.85 9.84
CA LEU A 100 0.85 4.87 10.37
C LEU A 100 0.70 3.95 11.60
N ASN A 101 1.43 2.85 11.69
CA ASN A 101 1.28 1.94 12.84
C ASN A 101 1.97 2.43 14.14
N GLN A 102 2.73 3.52 14.12
CA GLN A 102 3.56 3.92 15.27
C GLN A 102 2.76 4.61 16.38
N ASN A 103 1.96 5.63 16.02
CA ASN A 103 1.29 6.51 16.99
C ASN A 103 -0.21 6.64 16.68
N ILE A 104 -0.90 5.51 16.50
CA ILE A 104 -2.35 5.51 16.29
C ILE A 104 -3.03 6.06 17.56
N PRO A 105 -3.83 7.15 17.48
CA PRO A 105 -4.46 7.70 18.67
C PRO A 105 -5.45 6.69 19.28
N GLU A 106 -5.56 6.71 20.61
CA GLU A 106 -6.23 5.67 21.41
C GLU A 106 -7.65 5.35 20.92
N LYS A 107 -8.44 6.38 20.58
CA LYS A 107 -9.79 6.25 20.03
C LYS A 107 -9.88 5.31 18.82
N TRP A 108 -8.84 5.30 17.98
CA TRP A 108 -8.78 4.52 16.74
C TRP A 108 -7.82 3.33 16.84
N ALA A 109 -7.18 3.09 17.98
CA ALA A 109 -6.22 2.00 18.18
C ALA A 109 -6.87 0.59 18.28
N THR A 110 -8.01 0.39 17.61
CA THR A 110 -8.75 -0.87 17.57
C THR A 110 -8.09 -1.88 16.63
N THR A 111 -8.34 -3.18 16.86
CA THR A 111 -7.85 -4.27 16.00
C THR A 111 -8.31 -4.10 14.55
N ALA A 112 -9.56 -3.64 14.35
CA ALA A 112 -10.12 -3.43 13.03
C ALA A 112 -9.33 -2.34 12.26
N ILE A 113 -8.99 -1.22 12.91
CA ILE A 113 -8.25 -0.13 12.25
C ILE A 113 -6.82 -0.56 11.92
N LYS A 114 -6.14 -1.22 12.87
CA LYS A 114 -4.80 -1.77 12.64
C LYS A 114 -4.76 -2.75 11.47
N SER A 115 -5.79 -3.60 11.34
CA SER A 115 -5.92 -4.51 10.20
C SER A 115 -6.05 -3.77 8.86
N ARG A 116 -6.89 -2.73 8.79
CA ARG A 116 -7.03 -1.91 7.58
C ARG A 116 -5.74 -1.18 7.22
N ILE A 117 -5.04 -0.61 8.20
CA ILE A 117 -3.73 0.03 7.99
C ILE A 117 -2.74 -0.97 7.39
N MET A 118 -2.72 -2.20 7.91
CA MET A 118 -1.84 -3.25 7.38
C MET A 118 -2.16 -3.61 5.92
N VAL A 119 -3.43 -3.75 5.57
CA VAL A 119 -3.85 -3.98 4.17
C VAL A 119 -3.38 -2.83 3.28
N LEU A 120 -3.61 -1.58 3.70
CA LEU A 120 -3.16 -0.39 2.96
C LEU A 120 -1.63 -0.39 2.75
N ILE A 121 -0.85 -0.68 3.80
CA ILE A 121 0.61 -0.81 3.71
C ILE A 121 1.00 -1.89 2.69
N THR A 122 0.37 -3.06 2.72
CA THR A 122 0.66 -4.15 1.78
C THR A 122 0.41 -3.75 0.34
N VAL A 123 -0.69 -3.05 0.07
CA VAL A 123 -1.02 -2.56 -1.27
C VAL A 123 0.00 -1.51 -1.74
N ILE A 124 0.42 -0.59 -0.87
CA ILE A 124 1.43 0.43 -1.19
C ILE A 124 2.82 -0.19 -1.40
N ASN A 125 3.21 -1.18 -0.59
CA ASN A 125 4.47 -1.90 -0.80
C ASN A 125 4.45 -2.67 -2.13
N SER A 126 3.28 -3.16 -2.54
CA SER A 126 3.12 -3.76 -3.86
C SER A 126 3.32 -2.73 -4.98
N LEU A 127 2.83 -1.49 -4.80
CA LEU A 127 3.10 -0.39 -5.75
C LEU A 127 4.61 -0.16 -5.89
N ASP A 128 5.32 -0.03 -4.76
CA ASP A 128 6.77 0.18 -4.73
C ASP A 128 7.52 -0.98 -5.42
N LEU A 129 7.12 -2.22 -5.16
CA LEU A 129 7.70 -3.38 -5.84
C LEU A 129 7.49 -3.33 -7.36
N TYR A 130 6.24 -3.19 -7.82
CA TYR A 130 5.92 -3.33 -9.24
C TYR A 130 6.45 -2.17 -10.09
N ILE A 131 6.51 -0.96 -9.54
CA ILE A 131 7.01 0.21 -10.28
C ILE A 131 8.54 0.18 -10.48
N HIS A 132 9.27 -0.66 -9.72
CA HIS A 132 10.71 -0.84 -9.85
C HIS A 132 11.11 -2.04 -10.72
N LEU A 133 10.16 -2.83 -11.24
CA LEU A 133 10.46 -3.93 -12.16
C LEU A 133 10.89 -3.42 -13.53
N ASN A 134 11.69 -4.21 -14.25
CA ASN A 134 12.07 -3.96 -15.63
C ASN A 134 11.76 -5.18 -16.51
N PRO A 135 10.76 -5.12 -17.41
CA PRO A 135 9.89 -3.99 -17.70
C PRO A 135 8.85 -3.74 -16.58
N ILE A 136 8.39 -2.49 -16.45
CA ILE A 136 7.33 -2.13 -15.49
C ILE A 136 5.99 -2.65 -16.00
N PRO A 137 5.24 -3.46 -15.22
CA PRO A 137 3.89 -3.89 -15.56
C PRO A 137 2.88 -2.78 -15.27
N ASP A 138 2.82 -1.78 -16.16
CA ASP A 138 1.99 -0.58 -16.04
C ASP A 138 0.51 -0.84 -15.71
N LYS A 139 -0.14 -1.82 -16.35
CA LYS A 139 -1.53 -2.21 -16.04
C LYS A 139 -1.70 -2.62 -14.59
N LYS A 140 -0.72 -3.32 -14.02
CA LYS A 140 -0.74 -3.75 -12.62
C LYS A 140 -0.50 -2.57 -11.68
N VAL A 141 0.44 -1.68 -12.03
CA VAL A 141 0.66 -0.42 -11.30
C VAL A 141 -0.62 0.41 -11.25
N VAL A 142 -1.32 0.58 -12.38
CA VAL A 142 -2.59 1.30 -12.47
C VAL A 142 -3.66 0.66 -11.58
N ALA A 143 -3.80 -0.68 -11.61
CA ALA A 143 -4.75 -1.39 -10.77
C ALA A 143 -4.45 -1.21 -9.27
N ILE A 144 -3.16 -1.22 -8.89
CA ILE A 144 -2.74 -0.98 -7.50
C ILE A 144 -3.07 0.44 -7.06
N ILE A 145 -2.87 1.45 -7.92
CA ILE A 145 -3.23 2.85 -7.58
C ILE A 145 -4.73 2.96 -7.28
N ALA A 146 -5.59 2.31 -8.08
CA ALA A 146 -7.02 2.26 -7.81
C ALA A 146 -7.35 1.53 -6.48
N GLU A 147 -6.64 0.44 -6.18
CA GLU A 147 -6.82 -0.28 -4.92
C GLU A 147 -6.38 0.56 -3.71
N ILE A 148 -5.33 1.38 -3.82
CA ILE A 148 -4.91 2.31 -2.75
C ILE A 148 -6.02 3.32 -2.45
N ASN A 149 -6.70 3.86 -3.47
CA ASN A 149 -7.85 4.74 -3.25
C ASN A 149 -8.95 4.02 -2.46
N LYS A 150 -9.31 2.81 -2.89
CA LYS A 150 -10.32 2.00 -2.21
C LYS A 150 -9.98 1.71 -0.75
N GLN A 151 -8.74 1.31 -0.47
CA GLN A 151 -8.31 1.02 0.91
C GLN A 151 -8.19 2.29 1.77
N SER A 152 -7.80 3.42 1.17
CA SER A 152 -7.77 4.72 1.86
C SER A 152 -9.18 5.20 2.24
N ILE A 153 -10.17 5.00 1.36
CA ILE A 153 -11.58 5.27 1.64
C ILE A 153 -12.07 4.35 2.77
N ALA A 154 -11.88 3.03 2.61
CA ALA A 154 -12.36 2.05 3.59
C ALA A 154 -11.79 2.26 5.00
N LEU A 155 -10.52 2.69 5.11
CA LEU A 155 -9.90 3.02 6.39
C LEU A 155 -10.60 4.22 7.05
N GLN A 156 -10.95 5.24 6.28
CA GLN A 156 -11.63 6.43 6.80
C GLN A 156 -13.09 6.18 7.14
N ASP A 157 -13.81 5.43 6.30
CA ASP A 157 -15.19 5.02 6.60
C ASP A 157 -15.27 4.27 7.93
N GLN A 158 -14.26 3.43 8.21
CA GLN A 158 -14.19 2.72 9.49
C GLN A 158 -13.89 3.64 10.68
N MET A 159 -13.15 4.72 10.48
CA MET A 159 -12.94 5.75 11.51
C MET A 159 -14.20 6.58 11.74
N ASP A 160 -14.93 6.91 10.67
CA ASP A 160 -16.24 7.57 10.72
C ASP A 160 -17.27 6.73 11.46
N GLU A 161 -17.31 5.42 11.21
CA GLU A 161 -18.21 4.51 11.91
C GLU A 161 -17.93 4.52 13.42
N ILE A 162 -16.67 4.51 13.83
CA ILE A 162 -16.26 4.63 15.25
C ILE A 162 -16.71 5.98 15.82
N GLU A 163 -16.54 7.07 15.07
CA GLU A 163 -16.96 8.41 15.48
C GLU A 163 -18.47 8.49 15.69
N ILE A 164 -19.25 7.95 14.74
CA ILE A 164 -20.72 7.89 14.81
C ILE A 164 -21.17 7.08 16.02
N LYS A 165 -20.61 5.88 16.21
CA LYS A 165 -20.92 5.01 17.37
C LYS A 165 -20.59 5.68 18.70
N THR A 166 -19.52 6.47 18.77
CA THR A 166 -19.15 7.20 20.00
C THR A 166 -20.16 8.31 20.34
N LYS A 167 -20.79 8.92 19.32
CA LYS A 167 -21.77 10.01 19.51
C LYS A 167 -23.16 9.52 19.88
N ILE A 168 -23.51 8.29 19.50
CA ILE A 168 -24.71 7.60 19.95
C ILE A 168 -24.44 7.16 21.39
N GLN A 169 -24.69 8.05 22.36
CA GLN A 169 -24.64 7.67 23.76
C GLN A 169 -25.63 6.52 23.98
N ALA A 170 -25.19 5.45 24.64
CA ALA A 170 -26.08 4.37 25.07
C ALA A 170 -27.23 4.96 25.89
N GLU A 171 -28.47 4.61 25.55
CA GLU A 171 -29.63 5.13 26.28
C GLU A 171 -29.62 4.62 27.72
N ALA A 172 -30.08 5.47 28.66
CA ALA A 172 -30.21 5.09 30.05
C ALA A 172 -31.15 3.87 30.16
N GLY A 173 -30.60 2.71 30.55
CA GLY A 173 -31.33 1.44 30.65
C GLY A 173 -30.88 0.37 29.64
N GLU A 174 -30.12 0.70 28.60
CA GLU A 174 -29.63 -0.27 27.62
C GLU A 174 -28.69 -1.32 28.25
N GLY A 175 -27.81 -0.88 29.15
CA GLY A 175 -26.94 -1.78 29.91
C GLY A 175 -27.69 -2.71 30.86
N ASP A 176 -28.85 -2.29 31.36
CA ASP A 176 -29.70 -3.12 32.22
C ASP A 176 -30.51 -4.12 31.39
N LEU A 177 -30.95 -3.74 30.18
CA LEU A 177 -31.55 -4.67 29.22
C LEU A 177 -30.56 -5.78 28.82
N ILE A 178 -29.30 -5.44 28.52
CA ILE A 178 -28.26 -6.44 28.20
C ILE A 178 -28.06 -7.42 29.35
N LYS A 179 -28.05 -6.94 30.61
CA LYS A 179 -27.97 -7.81 31.80
C LYS A 179 -29.21 -8.66 32.01
N MET A 180 -30.39 -8.19 31.60
CA MET A 180 -31.64 -8.97 31.66
C MET A 180 -31.71 -10.07 30.60
N LEU A 181 -31.02 -9.90 29.47
CA LEU A 181 -30.96 -10.88 28.38
C LEU A 181 -29.93 -12.01 28.61
N ASP A 182 -29.11 -11.95 29.67
CA ASP A 182 -28.11 -12.98 29.97
C ASP A 182 -28.78 -14.32 30.38
N PRO A 183 -28.71 -15.37 29.53
CA PRO A 183 -29.37 -16.64 29.80
C PRO A 183 -28.67 -17.43 30.92
N SER A 184 -27.45 -17.04 31.33
CA SER A 184 -26.74 -17.69 32.44
C SER A 184 -27.48 -17.52 33.78
N ARG A 185 -28.32 -16.50 33.91
CA ARG A 185 -29.19 -16.30 35.09
C ARG A 185 -30.31 -17.34 35.20
N ALA A 186 -30.69 -17.99 34.10
CA ALA A 186 -31.73 -19.02 34.07
C ALA A 186 -31.19 -20.43 34.30
N VAL A 187 -29.86 -20.61 34.41
CA VAL A 187 -29.27 -21.91 34.75
C VAL A 187 -29.44 -22.10 36.26
N PRO A 188 -30.24 -23.07 36.71
CA PRO A 188 -30.31 -23.40 38.13
C PRO A 188 -28.91 -23.82 38.54
N THR A 189 -28.34 -23.16 39.55
CA THR A 189 -27.18 -23.70 40.26
C THR A 189 -27.61 -25.05 40.82
N LEU A 190 -27.25 -26.14 40.14
CA LEU A 190 -27.25 -27.46 40.75
C LEU A 190 -26.18 -27.39 41.82
N SER A 191 -26.60 -27.04 43.03
CA SER A 191 -25.75 -27.04 44.21
C SER A 191 -25.15 -28.44 44.33
N SER A 192 -23.83 -28.50 44.26
CA SER A 192 -23.01 -29.68 44.51
C SER A 192 -23.01 -30.08 45.99
N ASP A 193 -24.16 -29.96 46.67
CA ASP A 193 -24.34 -30.24 48.10
C ASP A 193 -25.12 -31.54 48.38
N THR A 194 -25.52 -32.29 47.35
CA THR A 194 -26.33 -33.52 47.54
C THR A 194 -25.60 -34.84 47.24
N LEU A 195 -24.27 -34.86 47.10
CA LEU A 195 -23.51 -36.10 46.87
C LEU A 195 -22.56 -36.52 48.00
N ILE A 196 -22.71 -35.98 49.21
CA ILE A 196 -21.99 -36.48 50.39
C ILE A 196 -23.00 -36.77 51.52
N LYS A 197 -23.79 -37.84 51.36
CA LYS A 197 -24.37 -38.59 52.49
C LYS A 197 -24.95 -39.92 51.98
N LYS A 198 -24.08 -40.93 51.88
CA LYS A 198 -24.46 -42.33 52.07
C LYS A 198 -23.32 -43.00 52.85
N HIS A 199 -23.52 -43.07 54.16
CA HIS A 199 -23.03 -44.18 54.98
C HIS A 199 -24.13 -45.23 55.02
#